data_AF-A0A8S9HUH5-F1
#
_entry.id   AF-A0A8S9HUH5-F1
#
_cell.length_a   1.000
_cell.length_b   1.000
_cell.length_c   1.000
_cell.angle_alpha   90.00
_cell.angle_beta   90.00
_cell.angle_gamma   90.00
#
_symmetry.space_group_name_H-M   'P 1'
#
loop_
_entity.id
_entity.type
_entity.pdbx_description
1 polymer ?
#
loop_
_entity_poly.entity_id
_entity_poly.type
_entity_poly.pdbx_seq_one_letter_code
_entity_poly.pdbx_strand_id
1 'polypeptide(L)' 'MVSTIKNDATGEKIVTRVVGQIAAICQEAGMHAVRKNRYVILPKDFEKGYRSNVKKPDTDFEFYK' A
#
# COMPACT_ATOMS: atom_id res chain seq x y z
N MET A 1 -0.25 8.08 -23.75
CA MET A 1 -1.49 7.30 -23.88
C MET A 1 -1.74 6.68 -22.52
N VAL A 2 -2.76 7.02 -21.72
CA VAL A 2 -4.02 7.72 -22.00
C VAL A 2 -4.39 8.53 -20.75
N SER A 3 -4.64 9.81 -21.00
CA SER A 3 -5.48 10.79 -20.30
C SER A 3 -5.72 10.70 -18.79
N THR A 4 -5.34 11.78 -18.11
CA THR A 4 -6.27 12.73 -17.48
C THR A 4 -7.67 12.19 -17.21
N ILE A 5 -7.92 11.71 -15.99
CA ILE A 5 -9.25 11.71 -15.40
C ILE A 5 -9.23 12.82 -14.36
N LYS A 6 -9.42 14.05 -14.84
CA LYS A 6 -9.92 15.12 -13.98
C LYS A 6 -11.26 14.64 -13.46
N ASN A 7 -11.40 14.33 -12.17
CA ASN A 7 -12.64 14.51 -11.40
C ASN A 7 -12.33 14.22 -9.91
N ASP A 8 -12.62 15.23 -9.08
CA ASP A 8 -12.62 15.23 -7.61
C ASP A 8 -11.24 15.15 -6.94
N ALA A 9 -10.65 16.33 -6.74
CA ALA A 9 -9.35 16.56 -6.09
C ALA A 9 -9.20 15.98 -4.66
N THR A 10 -10.24 15.39 -4.08
CA THR A 10 -10.24 14.73 -2.78
C THR A 10 -10.39 13.21 -2.90
N GLY A 11 -11.22 12.72 -3.84
CA GLY A 11 -11.39 11.29 -4.11
C GLY A 11 -10.19 10.69 -4.85
N GLU A 12 -9.66 11.41 -5.83
CA GLU A 12 -8.47 10.99 -6.59
C GLU A 12 -7.24 10.89 -5.68
N LYS A 13 -7.07 11.81 -4.72
CA LYS A 13 -5.98 11.76 -3.72
C LYS A 13 -6.04 10.51 -2.83
N ILE A 14 -7.25 10.07 -2.47
CA ILE A 14 -7.44 8.84 -1.69
C ILE A 14 -7.10 7.63 -2.55
N VAL A 15 -7.58 7.59 -3.80
CA VAL A 15 -7.31 6.48 -4.73
C VAL A 15 -5.81 6.39 -5.05
N THR A 16 -5.14 7.49 -5.39
CA THR A 16 -3.70 7.50 -5.67
C THR A 16 -2.87 7.10 -4.44
N ARG A 17 -3.28 7.50 -3.23
CA ARG A 17 -2.62 7.07 -1.99
C ARG A 17 -2.74 5.57 -1.77
N VAL A 18 -3.93 5.00 -1.96
CA VAL A 18 -4.17 3.54 -1.80
C VAL A 18 -3.41 2.74 -2.86
N VAL A 19 -3.45 3.18 -4.13
CA VAL A 19 -2.70 2.55 -5.22
C VAL A 19 -1.19 2.59 -4.97
N GLY A 20 -0.66 3.71 -4.46
CA GLY A 20 0.74 3.84 -4.07
C GLY A 20 1.15 2.89 -2.94
N GLN A 21 0.28 2.70 -1.93
CA GLN A 21 0.53 1.78 -0.83
C GLN A 21 0.51 0.31 -1.28
N ILE A 22 -0.43 -0.07 -2.14
CA ILE A 22 -0.52 -1.43 -2.70
C ILE A 22 0.73 -1.74 -3.53
N ALA A 23 1.14 -0.81 -4.39
CA ALA A 23 2.36 -0.97 -5.19
C ALA A 23 3.62 -1.12 -4.31
N ALA A 24 3.74 -0.32 -3.25
CA ALA A 24 4.83 -0.42 -2.29
C ALA A 24 4.85 -1.78 -1.56
N ILE A 25 3.69 -2.30 -1.15
CA ILE A 25 3.59 -3.61 -0.48
C ILE A 25 4.00 -4.75 -1.42
N CYS A 26 3.56 -4.73 -2.69
CA CYS A 26 3.91 -5.75 -3.67
C CYS A 26 5.41 -5.74 -3.99
N GLN A 27 6.01 -4.56 -4.09
CA GLN A 27 7.44 -4.41 -4.31
C GLN A 27 8.26 -5.00 -3.15
N GLU A 28 7.86 -4.70 -1.92
CA GLU A 28 8.53 -5.22 -0.71
C GLU A 28 8.33 -6.73 -0.54
N ALA A 29 7.12 -7.25 -0.78
CA ALA A 29 6.83 -8.68 -0.70
C ALA A 29 7.65 -9.48 -1.73
N GLY A 30 7.79 -8.97 -2.96
CA GLY A 30 8.65 -9.56 -3.99
C GLY A 30 10.12 -9.58 -3.57
N MET A 31 10.62 -8.46 -3.02
CA MET A 31 12.00 -8.37 -2.54
C MET A 31 12.29 -9.33 -1.38
N HIS A 32 11.33 -9.56 -0.49
CA HIS A 32 11.47 -10.54 0.59
C HIS A 32 11.47 -12.00 0.11
N ALA A 33 10.73 -12.32 -0.96
CA ALA A 33 10.75 -13.65 -1.56
C ALA A 33 12.10 -13.95 -2.21
N VAL A 34 12.64 -12.99 -2.98
CA VAL A 34 13.96 -13.08 -3.64
C VAL A 34 15.08 -13.27 -2.61
N ARG A 35 15.06 -12.51 -1.50
CA ARG A 35 16.07 -12.63 -0.42
C ARG A 35 16.13 -14.00 0.27
N LYS A 36 15.08 -14.81 0.12
CA LYS A 36 15.00 -16.16 0.67
C LYS A 36 15.11 -17.24 -0.42
N ASN A 37 15.57 -16.86 -1.62
CA ASN A 37 15.69 -17.74 -2.79
C ASN A 37 14.37 -18.44 -3.15
N ARG A 38 13.22 -17.78 -2.90
CA ARG A 38 11.89 -18.29 -3.23
C ARG A 38 11.34 -17.54 -4.44
N TYR A 39 10.85 -18.30 -5.42
CA TYR A 39 10.24 -17.77 -6.64
C TYR A 39 8.73 -17.52 -6.52
N VAL A 40 8.13 -17.89 -5.38
CA VAL A 40 6.70 -17.68 -5.09
C VAL A 40 6.59 -16.82 -3.83
N ILE A 41 5.77 -15.78 -3.92
CA ILE A 41 5.45 -14.90 -2.79
C ILE A 41 4.48 -15.65 -1.88
N LEU A 42 4.83 -15.82 -0.60
CA LEU A 42 3.92 -16.41 0.38
C LEU A 42 3.08 -15.33 1.05
N PRO A 43 1.90 -15.67 1.59
CA PRO A 43 1.09 -14.75 2.39
C PRO A 43 1.88 -14.10 3.55
N LYS A 44 2.85 -14.83 4.12
CA LYS A 44 3.76 -14.35 5.18
C LYS A 44 4.63 -13.15 4.76
N ASP A 45 4.94 -13.01 3.48
CA ASP A 45 5.74 -11.89 2.98
C ASP A 45 4.88 -10.64 2.77
N PHE A 46 3.61 -10.82 2.39
CA PHE A 46 2.62 -9.73 2.37
C PHE A 46 2.35 -9.16 3.75
N GLU A 47 2.24 -9.99 4.79
CA GLU A 47 2.06 -9.48 6.15
C GLU A 47 3.24 -8.61 6.62
N LYS A 48 4.47 -8.92 6.18
CA LYS A 48 5.66 -8.11 6.48
C LYS A 48 5.65 -6.80 5.70
N GLY A 49 5.32 -6.85 4.41
CA GLY A 49 5.15 -5.65 3.58
C GLY A 49 4.04 -4.74 4.09
N TYR A 50 2.91 -5.32 4.52
CA TYR A 50 1.78 -4.60 5.09
C TYR A 50 2.13 -3.89 6.39
N ARG A 51 2.76 -4.58 7.36
CA ARG A 51 3.20 -3.97 8.62
C ARG A 51 4.22 -2.83 8.43
N SER A 52 5.03 -2.91 7.38
CA SER A 52 6.09 -1.92 7.12
C SER A 52 5.58 -0.68 6.39
N ASN A 53 4.60 -0.83 5.50
CA ASN A 53 4.07 0.26 4.66
C ASN A 53 2.76 0.86 5.20
N VAL A 54 1.97 0.10 5.95
CA VAL A 54 0.77 0.59 6.63
C VAL A 54 1.17 0.99 8.05
N LYS A 55 1.61 2.23 8.19
CA LYS A 55 1.64 2.89 9.50
C LYS A 55 0.19 2.99 9.96
N LYS A 56 -0.09 2.61 11.22
CA LYS A 56 -1.39 2.92 11.85
C LYS A 56 -1.64 4.40 11.57
N PRO A 57 -2.71 4.78 10.86
CA PRO A 57 -3.12 6.18 10.96
C PRO A 57 -3.31 6.41 12.46
N ASP A 58 -2.71 7.46 13.00
CA ASP A 58 -3.05 7.95 14.33
C ASP A 58 -4.53 8.33 14.25
N THR A 59 -5.39 7.33 14.43
CA THR A 59 -6.83 7.47 14.53
C THR A 59 -7.14 7.90 15.95
N ASP A 60 -6.58 9.04 16.33
CA ASP A 60 -7.30 9.94 17.21
C ASP A 60 -8.44 10.50 16.36
N PHE A 61 -9.51 9.73 16.26
CA PHE A 61 -10.78 10.24 15.78
C PHE A 61 -11.26 11.22 16.84
N GLU A 62 -10.96 12.50 16.65
CA GLU A 62 -11.44 13.63 17.45
C GLU A 62 -12.99 13.74 17.47
N PHE A 63 -13.67 12.84 16.76
CA PHE A 63 -15.11 12.62 16.77
C PHE A 63 -15.68 12.11 18.11
N TYR A 64 -14.86 11.54 19.00
CA TYR A 64 -15.32 11.01 20.30
C TYR A 64 -14.88 11.83 21.53
N LYS A 65 -14.54 13.10 21.37
CA LYS A 65 -14.26 14.00 22.50
C LYS A 65 -15.38 15.01 22.74
#